data_AF-A0A4R8FT60-F1
#
_entry.id   AF-A0A4R8FT60-F1
#
_cell.length_a   1.000
_cell.length_b   1.000
_cell.length_c   1.000
_cell.angle_alpha   90.00
_cell.angle_beta   90.00
_cell.angle_gamma   90.00
#
_symmetry.space_group_name_H-M   'P 1'
#
loop_
_entity.id
_entity.type
_entity.pdbx_description
1 polymer ?
#
loop_
_entity_poly.entity_id
_entity_poly.type
_entity_poly.pdbx_seq_one_letter_code
_entity_poly.pdbx_strand_id
1 'polypeptide(L)'
;MKALPLLASMLAVSLLAGCQALDPSASEPFESSSSECLSDIPTLQDNECLLEAWVDFGLAAQRGDADWRQRTLERAEGELANERLARAVVYAWGDRDRWKEASDLFKADLALAPSRLQPLLRQWLNGLEARRELADQVNHSEAARRQATRERDELAQKLDALTEIEQSINLRNQSP
;
A
#
# COMPACT_ATOMS: atom_id res chain seq x y z
N MET A 1 -19.03 13.92 46.40
CA MET A 1 -19.25 13.59 44.96
C MET A 1 -18.02 14.05 44.16
N LYS A 2 -16.94 13.25 44.09
CA LYS A 2 -15.72 13.59 43.33
C LYS A 2 -14.84 12.37 43.01
N ALA A 3 -15.42 11.17 42.99
CA ALA A 3 -14.69 9.91 42.75
C ALA A 3 -14.97 9.28 41.38
N LEU A 4 -16.06 9.68 40.70
CA LEU A 4 -16.40 9.15 39.37
C LEU A 4 -15.40 9.50 38.25
N PRO A 5 -14.81 10.71 38.15
CA PRO A 5 -13.95 11.02 37.01
C PRO A 5 -12.59 10.33 37.07
N LEU A 6 -12.13 9.90 38.25
CA LEU A 6 -10.86 9.19 38.43
C LEU A 6 -10.95 7.72 38.00
N LEU A 7 -12.10 7.08 38.21
CA LEU A 7 -12.35 5.69 37.79
C LEU A 7 -12.45 5.55 36.26
N ALA A 8 -13.08 6.52 35.58
CA ALA A 8 -13.18 6.51 34.12
C ALA A 8 -11.82 6.71 33.44
N SER A 9 -10.93 7.52 34.03
CA SER A 9 -9.59 7.75 33.50
C SER A 9 -8.67 6.53 33.66
N MET A 10 -8.80 5.75 34.75
CA MET A 10 -8.04 4.50 34.92
C MET A 10 -8.49 3.41 33.93
N LEU A 11 -9.78 3.32 33.62
CA LEU A 11 -10.30 2.32 32.68
C LEU A 11 -9.82 2.57 31.23
N ALA A 12 -9.70 3.83 30.83
CA ALA A 12 -9.20 4.22 29.51
C ALA A 12 -7.71 3.87 29.33
N VAL A 13 -6.89 3.99 30.37
CA VAL A 13 -5.47 3.62 30.33
C VAL A 13 -5.28 2.10 30.25
N SER A 14 -6.15 1.31 30.89
CA SER A 14 -6.11 -0.16 30.76
C SER A 14 -6.50 -0.68 29.38
N LEU A 15 -7.31 0.07 28.61
CA LEU A 15 -7.69 -0.31 27.24
C LEU A 15 -6.59 0.05 26.21
N LEU A 16 -5.72 1.02 26.52
CA LEU A 16 -4.56 1.39 25.69
C LEU A 16 -3.32 0.52 25.96
N ALA A 17 -3.28 -0.20 27.08
CA ALA A 17 -2.18 -1.11 27.43
C ALA A 17 -2.22 -2.45 26.66
N GLY A 18 -3.21 -2.67 25.79
CA GLY A 18 -3.33 -3.90 24.98
C GLY A 18 -2.31 -4.03 23.84
N CYS A 19 -1.51 -3.00 23.54
CA CYS A 19 -0.51 -3.03 22.46
C CYS A 19 0.95 -3.18 22.93
N GLN A 20 1.22 -3.25 24.24
CA GLN A 20 2.58 -3.24 24.80
C GLN A 20 2.99 -4.56 25.47
N ALA A 21 2.24 -5.64 25.23
CA ALA A 21 2.62 -7.00 25.61
C ALA A 21 3.11 -7.82 24.41
N LEU A 22 3.70 -7.18 23.39
CA LEU A 22 4.71 -7.86 22.59
C LEU A 22 6.03 -7.72 23.33
N ASP A 23 6.34 -8.73 24.13
CA ASP A 23 7.66 -8.91 24.69
C ASP A 23 8.64 -9.10 23.51
N PRO A 24 9.55 -8.16 23.21
CA PRO A 24 10.50 -8.33 22.12
C PRO A 24 11.45 -9.52 22.37
N SER A 25 11.52 -9.98 23.62
CA SER A 25 12.31 -11.10 24.10
C SER A 25 11.56 -12.43 24.08
N ALA A 26 10.23 -12.44 23.88
CA ALA A 26 9.47 -13.63 23.51
C ALA A 26 9.46 -13.82 21.99
N SER A 27 10.60 -13.51 21.34
CA SER A 27 10.96 -14.21 20.13
C SER A 27 11.45 -15.59 20.56
N GLU A 28 10.48 -16.48 20.87
CA GLU A 28 10.65 -17.86 20.45
C GLU A 28 11.19 -17.76 19.02
N PRO A 29 12.32 -18.40 18.69
CA PRO A 29 12.66 -18.55 17.29
C PRO A 29 11.38 -19.07 16.66
N PHE A 30 10.80 -18.32 15.71
CA PHE A 30 10.06 -19.00 14.67
C PHE A 30 11.12 -19.95 14.12
N GLU A 31 11.17 -21.18 14.65
CA GLU A 31 11.87 -22.27 14.00
C GLU A 31 11.23 -22.25 12.63
N SER A 32 11.97 -21.68 11.68
CA SER A 32 11.61 -21.77 10.28
C SER A 32 11.38 -23.25 10.09
N SER A 33 10.13 -23.58 9.84
CA SER A 33 9.73 -24.87 9.33
C SER A 33 10.83 -25.33 8.39
N SER A 34 11.41 -26.47 8.73
CA SER A 34 12.42 -27.23 7.98
C SER A 34 12.99 -26.48 6.76
N SER A 35 14.26 -26.08 6.82
CA SER A 35 15.02 -25.44 5.73
C SER A 35 14.93 -26.13 4.36
N GLU A 36 14.31 -27.31 4.31
CA GLU A 36 14.02 -28.13 3.15
C GLU A 36 13.02 -27.48 2.17
N CYS A 37 12.11 -26.61 2.64
CA CYS A 37 11.10 -25.97 1.78
C CYS A 37 11.54 -24.62 1.18
N LEU A 38 12.69 -24.09 1.58
CA LEU A 38 13.16 -22.78 1.15
C LEU A 38 13.86 -22.86 -0.21
N SER A 39 13.39 -22.05 -1.17
CA SER A 39 14.09 -21.80 -2.43
C SER A 39 14.06 -20.32 -2.78
N ASP A 40 15.10 -19.85 -3.49
CA ASP A 40 15.21 -18.45 -3.91
C ASP A 40 13.98 -18.00 -4.73
N ILE A 41 13.51 -18.87 -5.63
CA ILE A 41 12.24 -18.74 -6.35
C ILE A 41 11.40 -20.01 -6.07
N PRO A 42 10.22 -19.89 -5.44
CA PRO A 42 9.35 -21.03 -5.20
C PRO A 42 8.91 -21.72 -6.49
N THR A 43 8.78 -23.04 -6.46
CA THR A 43 8.27 -23.80 -7.61
C THR A 43 6.74 -23.90 -7.58
N LEU A 44 6.14 -24.27 -8.70
CA LEU A 44 4.70 -24.62 -8.78
C LEU A 44 4.46 -26.14 -8.68
N GLN A 45 5.44 -26.91 -8.21
CA GLN A 45 5.27 -28.35 -8.02
C GLN A 45 4.31 -28.60 -6.85
N ASP A 46 3.30 -29.44 -7.06
CA ASP A 46 2.30 -29.75 -6.05
C ASP A 46 2.84 -30.76 -5.03
N ASN A 47 3.69 -30.27 -4.13
CA ASN A 47 4.29 -31.02 -3.04
C ASN A 47 3.88 -30.44 -1.67
N GLU A 48 4.44 -30.96 -0.58
CA GLU A 48 4.13 -30.48 0.78
C GLU A 48 4.64 -29.05 1.03
N CYS A 49 5.76 -28.67 0.43
CA CYS A 49 6.38 -27.36 0.55
C CYS A 49 5.68 -26.25 -0.25
N LEU A 50 4.77 -26.58 -1.17
CA LEU A 50 4.18 -25.62 -2.11
C LEU A 50 3.67 -24.36 -1.42
N LEU A 51 2.78 -24.52 -0.42
CA LEU A 51 2.16 -23.34 0.20
C LEU A 51 3.16 -22.56 1.04
N GLU A 52 3.97 -23.27 1.82
CA GLU A 52 4.94 -22.69 2.75
C GLU A 52 6.00 -21.85 2.02
N ALA A 53 6.62 -22.42 0.97
CA ALA A 53 7.62 -21.73 0.17
C ALA A 53 7.09 -20.42 -0.45
N TRP A 54 5.85 -20.44 -0.94
CA TRP A 54 5.22 -19.24 -1.49
C TRP A 54 4.86 -18.22 -0.41
N VAL A 55 4.37 -18.65 0.76
CA VAL A 55 4.09 -17.75 1.89
C VAL A 55 5.37 -17.06 2.35
N ASP A 56 6.45 -17.81 2.54
CA ASP A 56 7.75 -17.27 2.95
C ASP A 56 8.31 -16.30 1.92
N PHE A 57 8.22 -16.65 0.64
CA PHE A 57 8.60 -15.74 -0.45
C PHE A 57 7.78 -14.46 -0.45
N GLY A 58 6.46 -14.55 -0.23
CA GLY A 58 5.58 -13.39 -0.12
C GLY A 58 5.91 -12.49 1.08
N LEU A 59 6.33 -13.07 2.21
CA LEU A 59 6.81 -12.33 3.38
C LEU A 59 8.18 -11.69 3.14
N ALA A 60 9.08 -12.41 2.47
CA ALA A 60 10.38 -11.88 2.05
C ALA A 60 10.19 -10.70 1.09
N ALA A 61 9.27 -10.78 0.14
CA ALA A 61 8.96 -9.70 -0.79
C ALA A 61 8.42 -8.44 -0.09
N GLN A 62 7.64 -8.59 0.98
CA GLN A 62 7.15 -7.48 1.79
C GLN A 62 8.27 -6.77 2.56
N ARG A 63 9.24 -7.53 3.07
CA ARG A 63 10.32 -7.02 3.95
C ARG A 63 11.60 -6.68 3.19
N GLY A 64 11.73 -7.14 1.95
CA GLY A 64 12.94 -7.00 1.14
C GLY A 64 13.32 -5.54 0.91
N ASP A 65 14.62 -5.28 0.88
CA ASP A 65 15.19 -4.00 0.47
C ASP A 65 15.37 -3.94 -1.06
N ALA A 66 15.95 -2.84 -1.57
CA ALA A 66 16.18 -2.66 -3.00
C ALA A 66 17.11 -3.74 -3.57
N ASP A 67 18.18 -4.07 -2.85
CA ASP A 67 19.18 -5.05 -3.26
C ASP A 67 18.60 -6.47 -3.34
N TRP A 68 17.76 -6.86 -2.37
CA TRP A 68 17.03 -8.12 -2.39
C TRP A 68 16.09 -8.17 -3.59
N ARG A 69 15.30 -7.11 -3.83
CA ARG A 69 14.37 -7.09 -4.97
C ARG A 69 15.11 -7.23 -6.28
N GLN A 70 16.21 -6.50 -6.48
CA GLN A 70 17.00 -6.57 -7.70
C GLN A 70 17.51 -8.00 -7.95
N ARG A 71 18.19 -8.60 -6.97
CA ARG A 71 18.71 -9.98 -7.11
C ARG A 71 17.59 -11.00 -7.32
N THR A 72 16.44 -10.83 -6.68
CA THR A 72 15.30 -11.75 -6.86
C THR A 72 14.69 -11.60 -8.25
N LEU A 73 14.60 -10.39 -8.79
CA LEU A 73 14.12 -10.14 -10.15
C LEU A 73 15.08 -10.70 -11.21
N GLU A 74 16.40 -10.59 -10.99
CA GLU A 74 17.42 -11.21 -11.85
C GLU A 74 17.26 -12.74 -11.89
N ARG A 75 17.00 -13.38 -10.75
CA ARG A 75 16.72 -14.82 -10.69
C ARG A 75 15.39 -15.22 -11.33
N ALA A 76 14.41 -14.32 -11.30
CA ALA A 76 13.07 -14.53 -11.85
C ALA A 76 12.92 -13.98 -13.28
N GLU A 77 14.01 -13.85 -14.05
CA GLU A 77 14.00 -13.26 -15.40
C GLU A 77 13.37 -14.16 -16.47
N GLY A 78 13.27 -15.46 -16.21
CA GLY A 78 12.71 -16.43 -17.14
C GLY A 78 11.19 -16.33 -17.32
N GLU A 79 10.67 -17.15 -18.24
CA GLU A 79 9.27 -17.13 -18.68
C GLU A 79 8.44 -18.28 -18.10
N LEU A 80 9.00 -19.09 -17.19
CA LEU A 80 8.23 -20.12 -16.52
C LEU A 80 7.16 -19.48 -15.63
N ALA A 81 6.01 -20.13 -15.48
CA ALA A 81 4.89 -19.60 -14.70
C ALA A 81 5.28 -19.31 -13.24
N ASN A 82 6.16 -20.10 -12.65
CA ASN A 82 6.66 -19.85 -11.29
C ASN A 82 7.52 -18.58 -11.23
N GLU A 83 8.38 -18.33 -12.21
CA GLU A 83 9.24 -17.14 -12.29
C GLU A 83 8.41 -15.88 -12.53
N ARG A 84 7.45 -15.94 -13.46
CA ARG A 84 6.54 -14.83 -13.76
C ARG A 84 5.64 -14.48 -12.57
N LEU A 85 5.13 -15.48 -11.84
CA LEU A 85 4.38 -15.25 -10.59
C LEU A 85 5.27 -14.71 -9.47
N ALA A 86 6.51 -15.19 -9.34
CA ALA A 86 7.46 -14.65 -8.36
C ALA A 86 7.77 -13.17 -8.66
N ARG A 87 7.98 -12.83 -9.93
CA ARG A 87 8.14 -11.45 -10.40
C ARG A 87 6.92 -10.59 -10.08
N ALA A 88 5.71 -11.12 -10.28
CA ALA A 88 4.46 -10.45 -9.91
C ALA A 88 4.40 -10.12 -8.41
N VAL A 89 4.78 -11.07 -7.54
CA VAL A 89 4.84 -10.87 -6.09
C VAL A 89 5.85 -9.78 -5.74
N VAL A 90 7.06 -9.81 -6.30
CA VAL A 90 8.08 -8.79 -6.04
C VAL A 90 7.62 -7.40 -6.47
N TYR A 91 7.04 -7.26 -7.67
CA TYR A 91 6.49 -5.99 -8.14
C TYR A 91 5.30 -5.51 -7.32
N ALA A 92 4.45 -6.40 -6.82
CA ALA A 92 3.31 -6.02 -6.00
C ALA A 92 3.72 -5.37 -4.67
N TRP A 93 4.91 -5.69 -4.15
CA TRP A 93 5.47 -5.12 -2.91
C TRP A 93 6.60 -4.11 -3.16
N GLY A 94 6.89 -3.81 -4.43
CA GLY A 94 7.83 -2.79 -4.85
C GLY A 94 7.13 -1.48 -5.22
N ASP A 95 7.76 -0.75 -6.14
CA ASP A 95 7.33 0.57 -6.56
C ASP A 95 5.97 0.55 -7.25
N ARG A 96 5.19 1.63 -7.02
CA ARG A 96 3.84 1.82 -7.58
C ARG A 96 3.82 1.69 -9.10
N ASP A 97 4.91 2.07 -9.73
CA ASP A 97 5.17 2.09 -11.17
C ASP A 97 4.99 0.68 -11.78
N ARG A 98 5.31 -0.36 -11.01
CA ARG A 98 5.25 -1.77 -11.43
C ARG A 98 3.98 -2.47 -10.99
N TRP A 99 3.10 -1.82 -10.22
CA TRP A 99 1.84 -2.43 -9.76
C TRP A 99 0.91 -2.81 -10.91
N LYS A 100 1.00 -2.09 -12.04
CA LYS A 100 0.26 -2.48 -13.24
C LYS A 100 0.69 -3.84 -13.76
N GLU A 101 1.99 -3.97 -13.99
CA GLU A 101 2.59 -5.20 -14.50
C GLU A 101 2.42 -6.38 -13.54
N ALA A 102 2.54 -6.15 -12.23
CA ALA A 102 2.26 -7.17 -11.22
C ALA A 102 0.84 -7.74 -11.35
N SER A 103 -0.18 -6.88 -11.49
CA SER A 103 -1.57 -7.31 -11.68
C SER A 103 -1.74 -8.10 -12.98
N ASP A 104 -1.12 -7.63 -14.07
CA ASP A 104 -1.20 -8.28 -15.37
C ASP A 104 -0.55 -9.69 -15.33
N LEU A 105 0.60 -9.84 -14.66
CA LEU A 105 1.28 -11.13 -14.46
C LEU A 105 0.46 -12.08 -13.58
N PHE A 106 -0.08 -11.61 -12.45
CA PHE A 106 -0.98 -12.44 -11.62
C PHE A 106 -2.18 -12.93 -12.43
N LYS A 107 -2.86 -12.05 -13.18
CA LYS A 107 -4.04 -12.42 -13.97
C LYS A 107 -3.73 -13.44 -15.07
N ALA A 108 -2.56 -13.31 -15.69
CA ALA A 108 -2.12 -14.23 -16.74
C ALA A 108 -1.86 -15.64 -16.20
N ASP A 109 -1.18 -15.76 -15.06
CA ASP A 109 -0.60 -17.03 -14.63
C ASP A 109 -1.31 -17.68 -13.44
N LEU A 110 -2.27 -16.98 -12.80
CA LEU A 110 -3.01 -17.52 -11.65
C LEU A 110 -3.72 -18.85 -11.97
N ALA A 111 -4.25 -19.00 -13.19
CA ALA A 111 -4.90 -20.25 -13.60
C ALA A 111 -3.91 -21.41 -13.83
N LEU A 112 -2.63 -21.11 -14.04
CA LEU A 112 -1.55 -22.10 -14.21
C LEU A 112 -1.02 -22.62 -12.87
N ALA A 113 -1.27 -21.91 -11.77
CA ALA A 113 -0.85 -22.34 -10.44
C ALA A 113 -1.68 -23.54 -9.94
N PRO A 114 -1.10 -24.44 -9.13
CA PRO A 114 -1.84 -25.53 -8.50
C PRO A 114 -3.01 -25.00 -7.67
N SER A 115 -4.11 -25.77 -7.63
CA SER A 115 -5.37 -25.37 -6.99
C SER A 115 -5.23 -24.96 -5.53
N ARG A 116 -4.29 -25.57 -4.79
CA ARG A 116 -3.98 -25.24 -3.39
C ARG A 116 -3.36 -23.84 -3.22
N LEU A 117 -2.65 -23.35 -4.23
CA LEU A 117 -1.97 -22.04 -4.22
C LEU A 117 -2.84 -20.90 -4.77
N GLN A 118 -3.78 -21.21 -5.67
CA GLN A 118 -4.62 -20.18 -6.32
C GLN A 118 -5.34 -19.22 -5.36
N PRO A 119 -5.89 -19.64 -4.20
CA PRO A 119 -6.53 -18.72 -3.28
C PRO A 119 -5.57 -17.67 -2.71
N LEU A 120 -4.32 -18.07 -2.41
CA LEU A 120 -3.29 -17.15 -1.90
C LEU A 120 -2.94 -16.10 -2.97
N LEU A 121 -2.67 -16.54 -4.20
CA LEU A 121 -2.36 -15.64 -5.31
C LEU A 121 -3.52 -14.68 -5.60
N ARG A 122 -4.77 -15.17 -5.52
CA ARG A 122 -5.97 -14.33 -5.68
C ARG A 122 -6.08 -13.29 -4.58
N GLN A 123 -5.80 -13.67 -3.34
CA GLN A 123 -5.80 -12.74 -2.22
C GLN A 123 -4.77 -11.62 -2.40
N TRP A 124 -3.56 -11.96 -2.87
CA TRP A 124 -2.52 -10.97 -3.17
C TRP A 124 -2.91 -10.07 -4.34
N LEU A 125 -3.47 -10.62 -5.43
CA LEU A 125 -3.99 -9.84 -6.55
C LEU A 125 -5.05 -8.85 -6.08
N ASN A 126 -6.03 -9.30 -5.31
CA ASN A 126 -7.10 -8.43 -4.78
C ASN A 126 -6.53 -7.32 -3.91
N GLY A 127 -5.56 -7.63 -3.04
CA GLY A 127 -4.90 -6.63 -2.21
C GLY A 127 -4.09 -5.60 -3.02
N LEU A 128 -3.45 -6.04 -4.11
CA LEU A 128 -2.78 -5.16 -5.06
C LEU A 128 -3.77 -4.24 -5.78
N GLU A 129 -4.89 -4.78 -6.27
CA GLU A 129 -5.92 -3.98 -6.96
C GLU A 129 -6.55 -2.94 -6.03
N ALA A 130 -6.81 -3.31 -4.77
CA ALA A 130 -7.31 -2.38 -3.76
C ALA A 130 -6.34 -1.23 -3.50
N ARG A 131 -5.03 -1.51 -3.38
CA ARG A 131 -4.00 -0.46 -3.21
C ARG A 131 -3.90 0.44 -4.43
N ARG A 132 -4.02 -0.12 -5.64
CA ARG A 132 -4.03 0.66 -6.89
C ARG A 132 -5.20 1.62 -6.95
N GLU A 133 -6.40 1.11 -6.70
CA GLU A 133 -7.63 1.90 -6.68
C GLU A 133 -7.53 3.04 -5.66
N LEU A 134 -7.07 2.76 -4.44
CA LEU A 134 -6.85 3.79 -3.42
C LEU A 134 -5.86 4.86 -3.89
N ALA A 135 -4.75 4.45 -4.50
CA ALA A 135 -3.73 5.37 -4.97
C ALA A 135 -4.24 6.25 -6.14
N ASP A 136 -5.15 5.72 -6.96
CA ASP A 136 -5.80 6.48 -8.02
C ASP A 136 -6.81 7.47 -7.44
N GLN A 137 -7.59 7.08 -6.44
CA GLN A 137 -8.49 7.99 -5.72
C GLN A 137 -7.75 9.15 -5.06
N VAL A 138 -6.59 8.88 -4.42
CA VAL A 138 -5.73 9.92 -3.84
C VAL A 138 -5.26 10.89 -4.91
N ASN A 139 -4.76 10.39 -6.06
CA ASN A 139 -4.31 11.24 -7.16
C ASN A 139 -5.45 12.14 -7.69
N HIS A 140 -6.66 11.60 -7.85
CA HIS A 140 -7.82 12.36 -8.30
C HIS A 140 -8.23 13.43 -7.28
N SER A 141 -8.24 13.08 -5.99
CA SER A 141 -8.55 14.01 -4.90
C SER A 141 -7.54 15.16 -4.84
N GLU A 142 -6.25 14.87 -4.98
CA GLU A 142 -5.22 15.90 -5.03
C GLU A 142 -5.36 16.81 -6.25
N ALA A 143 -5.65 16.24 -7.43
CA ALA A 143 -5.87 17.01 -8.64
C ALA A 143 -7.06 17.97 -8.49
N ALA A 144 -8.18 17.47 -7.93
CA ALA A 144 -9.37 18.27 -7.63
C ALA A 144 -9.05 19.39 -6.62
N ARG A 145 -8.29 19.09 -5.56
CA ARG A 145 -7.87 20.10 -4.56
C ARG A 145 -7.03 21.21 -5.20
N ARG A 146 -6.08 20.84 -6.07
CA ARG A 146 -5.24 21.81 -6.79
C ARG A 146 -6.08 22.68 -7.71
N GLN A 147 -7.08 22.10 -8.40
CA GLN A 147 -7.99 22.85 -9.25
C GLN A 147 -8.85 23.83 -8.45
N ALA A 148 -9.49 23.38 -7.37
CA ALA A 148 -10.30 24.25 -6.51
C ALA A 148 -9.49 25.40 -5.89
N THR A 149 -8.22 25.15 -5.55
CA THR A 149 -7.31 26.20 -5.05
C THR A 149 -7.05 27.26 -6.12
N ARG A 150 -6.79 26.84 -7.37
CA ARG A 150 -6.60 27.77 -8.49
C ARG A 150 -7.85 28.61 -8.76
N GLU A 151 -9.02 27.98 -8.76
CA GLU A 151 -10.30 28.68 -8.98
C GLU A 151 -10.59 29.69 -7.86
N ARG A 152 -10.32 29.32 -6.61
CA ARG A 152 -10.42 30.25 -5.48
C ARG A 152 -9.53 31.47 -5.67
N ASP A 153 -8.28 31.26 -6.07
CA ASP A 153 -7.30 32.35 -6.23
C ASP A 153 -7.69 33.27 -7.40
N GLU A 154 -8.19 32.69 -8.49
CA GLU A 154 -8.72 33.46 -9.62
C GLU A 154 -9.96 34.28 -9.22
N LEU A 155 -10.88 33.71 -8.44
CA LEU A 155 -12.06 34.42 -7.95
C LEU A 155 -11.69 35.52 -6.96
N ALA A 156 -10.73 35.28 -6.06
CA ALA A 156 -10.23 36.30 -5.15
C ALA A 156 -9.62 37.47 -5.92
N GLN A 157 -8.78 37.21 -6.92
CA GLN A 157 -8.20 38.25 -7.77
C GLN A 157 -9.27 39.06 -8.52
N LYS A 158 -10.32 38.40 -9.02
CA LYS A 158 -11.46 39.09 -9.66
C LYS A 158 -12.22 39.98 -8.68
N LEU A 159 -12.43 39.52 -7.45
CA LEU A 159 -13.10 40.31 -6.41
C LEU A 159 -12.26 41.52 -5.99
N ASP A 160 -10.95 41.37 -5.86
CA ASP A 160 -10.04 42.48 -5.56
C ASP A 160 -10.07 43.54 -6.67
N ALA A 161 -10.01 43.09 -7.94
CA ALA A 161 -10.11 43.99 -9.09
C ALA A 161 -11.46 44.74 -9.13
N LEU A 162 -12.58 44.06 -8.85
CA LEU A 162 -13.90 44.71 -8.78
C LEU A 162 -13.99 45.71 -7.61
N THR A 163 -13.33 45.41 -6.49
CA THR A 163 -13.27 46.31 -5.33
C THR A 163 -12.46 47.56 -5.64
N GLU A 164 -11.32 47.43 -6.31
CA GLU A 164 -10.51 48.58 -6.74
C GLU A 164 -11.28 49.50 -7.71
N ILE A 165 -12.04 48.91 -8.63
CA ILE A 165 -12.93 49.66 -9.54
C ILE A 165 -13.96 50.46 -8.74
N GLU A 166 -14.64 49.83 -7.77
CA GLU A 166 -15.65 50.48 -6.94
C GLU A 166 -15.09 51.66 -6.13
N GLN A 167 -13.92 51.47 -5.50
CA GLN A 167 -13.21 52.52 -4.79
C GLN A 167 -12.84 53.68 -5.72
N SER A 168 -12.37 53.40 -6.93
CA SER A 168 -12.02 54.43 -7.92
C SER A 168 -13.24 55.25 -8.37
N ILE A 169 -14.41 54.63 -8.51
CA ILE A 169 -15.66 55.30 -8.87
C ILE A 169 -16.13 56.19 -7.72
N ASN A 170 -16.09 55.70 -6.49
CA ASN A 170 -16.46 56.48 -5.31
C ASN A 170 -15.58 57.73 -5.15
N LEU A 171 -14.26 57.60 -5.36
CA LEU A 171 -13.33 58.74 -5.31
C LEU A 171 -13.64 59.81 -6.38
N ARG A 172 -14.02 59.39 -7.59
CA ARG A 172 -14.43 60.30 -8.67
C ARG A 172 -15.74 61.02 -8.35
N ASN A 173 -16.71 60.33 -7.76
CA ASN A 173 -18.01 60.91 -7.41
C ASN A 173 -17.95 61.85 -6.18
N GLN A 174 -16.90 61.75 -5.35
CA GLN A 174 -16.70 62.58 -4.16
C GLN A 174 -15.79 63.80 -4.41
N SER A 175 -15.17 63.90 -5.58
CA SER A 175 -14.43 65.10 -5.98
C SER A 175 -15.39 66.09 -6.65
N PRO A 176 -15.54 67.33 -6.13
CA PRO A 176 -16.53 68.32 -6.60
C PRO A 176 -16.23 68.89 -7.99
#